data_AF-A0A1G8BH10-F1
#
_entry.id   AF-A0A1G8BH10-F1
#
_cell.length_a   1.000
_cell.length_b   1.000
_cell.length_c   1.000
_cell.angle_alpha   90.00
_cell.angle_beta   90.00
_cell.angle_gamma   90.00
#
_symmetry.space_group_name_H-M   'P 1'
#
loop_
_entity.id
_entity.type
_entity.pdbx_description
1 polymer ?
#
loop_
_entity_poly.entity_id
_entity_poly.type
_entity_poly.pdbx_seq_one_letter_code
_entity_poly.pdbx_strand_id
1 'polypeptide(L)'
;MVQRLVSAFLLIIDERNKKNAIQLTEGFMRLGEQQQFANLVQETESRWQLVEAAWENNLSRNLMLVEYEEESCLLMGVNAIRRTTVTSARPALNGYQKGRCFYCFREISVVLEKEEVAEVDHFFPHMLKQCDSRKPIDGIANLVLACQECNRGENGKFDRLPSTELLERLFNRNEYLITSHHPLRETLISQTGNTTEKRQAYLQDAYNCSTLRIGAGGRKWQPRQQGVAIF
;
A
#
# COMPACT_ATOMS: atom_id res chain seq x y z
N MET A 1 -14.67 -24.85 -10.12
CA MET A 1 -13.29 -25.20 -9.72
C MET A 1 -12.35 -24.58 -10.75
N VAL A 2 -12.06 -23.28 -10.62
CA VAL A 2 -11.18 -22.57 -11.57
C VAL A 2 -9.85 -22.35 -10.85
N GLN A 3 -8.89 -23.20 -11.18
CA GLN A 3 -7.51 -23.11 -10.73
C GLN A 3 -6.93 -21.85 -11.38
N ARG A 4 -6.86 -20.74 -10.63
CA ARG A 4 -6.16 -19.53 -11.07
C ARG A 4 -4.67 -19.86 -11.18
N LEU A 5 -4.21 -20.14 -12.40
CA LEU A 5 -2.80 -20.12 -12.76
C LEU A 5 -2.32 -18.67 -12.73
N VAL A 6 -2.02 -18.15 -11.54
CA VAL A 6 -0.99 -17.12 -11.45
C VAL A 6 0.31 -17.89 -11.68
N SER A 7 0.81 -17.88 -12.91
CA SER A 7 2.13 -18.44 -13.19
C SER A 7 3.13 -17.62 -12.38
N ALA A 8 3.55 -18.14 -11.24
CA ALA A 8 4.66 -17.57 -10.50
C ALA A 8 5.86 -17.70 -11.42
N PHE A 9 6.30 -16.58 -12.01
CA PHE A 9 7.56 -16.56 -12.72
C PHE A 9 8.65 -16.89 -11.72
N LEU A 10 9.13 -18.13 -11.78
CA LEU A 10 10.31 -18.55 -11.03
C LEU A 10 11.47 -17.70 -11.55
N LEU A 11 11.97 -16.75 -10.75
CA LEU A 11 13.05 -15.84 -11.18
C LEU A 11 14.41 -16.53 -11.08
N ILE A 12 14.58 -17.38 -10.07
CA ILE A 12 15.86 -17.96 -9.70
C ILE A 12 15.66 -19.43 -9.35
N ILE A 13 16.60 -20.28 -9.76
CA ILE A 13 16.74 -21.66 -9.28
C ILE A 13 17.97 -21.71 -8.36
N ASP A 14 17.74 -22.07 -7.10
CA ASP A 14 18.83 -22.26 -6.13
C ASP A 14 19.45 -23.65 -6.29
N GLU A 15 20.63 -23.70 -6.90
CA GLU A 15 21.41 -24.93 -7.06
C GLU A 15 22.67 -24.94 -6.18
N ARG A 16 22.74 -24.10 -5.13
CA ARG A 16 23.96 -23.97 -4.29
C ARG A 16 24.40 -25.31 -3.69
N ASN A 17 23.44 -26.14 -3.29
CA ASN A 17 23.72 -27.47 -2.71
C ASN A 17 24.19 -28.52 -3.73
N LYS A 18 23.96 -28.32 -5.03
CA LYS A 18 24.29 -29.31 -6.08
C LYS A 18 25.50 -28.90 -6.92
N LYS A 19 25.59 -27.61 -7.25
CA LYS A 19 26.58 -27.06 -8.20
C LYS A 19 27.25 -25.79 -7.69
N ASN A 20 27.02 -25.40 -6.43
CA ASN A 20 27.46 -24.13 -5.86
C ASN A 20 27.11 -22.92 -6.77
N ALA A 21 25.92 -22.96 -7.39
CA ALA A 21 25.50 -22.01 -8.39
C ALA A 21 24.06 -21.52 -8.14
N ILE A 22 23.76 -20.34 -8.66
CA ILE A 22 22.42 -19.77 -8.74
C ILE A 22 22.12 -19.59 -10.23
N GLN A 23 21.03 -20.19 -10.72
CA GLN A 23 20.64 -20.01 -12.12
C GLN A 23 19.56 -18.93 -12.24
N LEU A 24 19.79 -17.97 -13.13
CA LEU A 24 18.78 -17.01 -13.55
C LEU A 24 17.89 -17.66 -14.60
N THR A 25 16.58 -17.51 -14.47
CA THR A 25 15.63 -18.07 -15.44
C THR A 25 15.27 -17.05 -16.52
N GLU A 26 14.57 -17.50 -17.55
CA GLU A 26 13.91 -16.61 -18.51
C GLU A 26 12.92 -15.63 -17.83
N GLY A 27 12.33 -16.01 -16.69
CA GLY A 27 11.48 -15.14 -15.89
C GLY A 27 12.23 -13.93 -15.36
N PHE A 28 13.49 -14.10 -14.92
CA PHE A 28 14.34 -12.99 -14.52
C PHE A 28 14.71 -12.10 -15.71
N MET A 29 15.07 -12.69 -16.84
CA MET A 29 15.47 -11.92 -18.03
C MET A 29 14.32 -11.05 -18.55
N ARG A 30 13.07 -11.56 -18.50
CA ARG A 30 11.87 -10.82 -18.89
C ARG A 30 11.50 -9.67 -17.95
N LEU A 31 12.12 -9.52 -16.77
CA LEU A 31 11.85 -8.40 -15.88
C LEU A 31 12.13 -7.06 -16.57
N GLY A 32 13.18 -6.98 -17.38
CA GLY A 32 13.57 -5.77 -18.13
C GLY A 32 12.56 -5.32 -19.18
N GLU A 33 11.67 -6.23 -19.60
CA GLU A 33 10.67 -5.98 -20.64
C GLU A 33 9.33 -5.51 -20.07
N GLN A 34 9.15 -5.59 -18.74
CA GLN A 34 7.90 -5.22 -18.10
C GLN A 34 7.76 -3.71 -17.94
N GLN A 35 6.53 -3.20 -18.07
CA GLN A 35 6.21 -1.79 -17.84
C GLN A 35 6.64 -1.31 -16.43
N GLN A 36 6.59 -2.21 -15.45
CA GLN A 36 6.97 -1.96 -14.06
C GLN A 36 8.49 -1.93 -13.82
N PHE A 37 9.31 -2.33 -14.79
CA PHE A 37 10.77 -2.35 -14.63
C PHE A 37 11.35 -0.99 -14.24
N ALA A 38 10.80 0.09 -14.80
CA ALA A 38 11.25 1.45 -14.49
C ALA A 38 10.97 1.87 -13.04
N ASN A 39 9.98 1.26 -12.38
CA ASN A 39 9.66 1.53 -10.97
C ASN A 39 10.60 0.77 -10.01
N LEU A 40 11.21 -0.33 -10.48
CA LEU A 40 11.92 -1.31 -9.64
C LEU A 40 13.05 -0.69 -8.82
N VAL A 41 13.82 0.23 -9.40
CA VAL A 41 14.93 0.89 -8.71
C VAL A 41 14.43 1.69 -7.50
N GLN A 42 13.42 2.54 -7.71
CA GLN A 42 12.87 3.37 -6.64
C GLN A 42 12.13 2.51 -5.60
N GLU A 43 11.39 1.48 -6.02
CA GLU A 43 10.75 0.54 -5.11
C GLU A 43 11.75 -0.20 -4.21
N THR A 44 12.85 -0.68 -4.81
CA THR A 44 13.88 -1.42 -4.09
C THR A 44 14.57 -0.51 -3.08
N GLU A 45 14.94 0.70 -3.49
CA GLU A 45 15.57 1.70 -2.63
C GLU A 45 14.67 2.09 -1.46
N SER A 46 13.40 2.41 -1.71
CA SER A 46 12.46 2.75 -0.64
C SER A 46 12.20 1.59 0.34
N ARG A 47 12.20 0.34 -0.16
CA ARG A 47 12.08 -0.83 0.70
C ARG A 47 13.32 -1.06 1.55
N TRP A 48 14.51 -0.79 0.99
CA TRP A 48 15.76 -0.87 1.73
C TRP A 48 15.82 0.19 2.82
N GLN A 49 15.48 1.44 2.51
CA GLN A 49 15.38 2.53 3.49
C GLN A 49 14.41 2.22 4.63
N LEU A 50 13.27 1.57 4.37
CA LEU A 50 12.36 1.10 5.43
C LEU A 50 13.02 0.09 6.37
N VAL A 51 13.85 -0.82 5.83
CA VAL A 51 14.57 -1.82 6.61
C VAL A 51 15.71 -1.18 7.41
N GLU A 52 16.50 -0.31 6.79
CA GLU A 52 17.58 0.43 7.45
C GLU A 52 17.04 1.30 8.58
N ALA A 53 15.98 2.06 8.31
CA ALA A 53 15.32 2.87 9.32
C ALA A 53 14.83 2.02 10.49
N ALA A 54 14.30 0.82 10.23
CA ALA A 54 13.92 -0.10 11.29
C ALA A 54 15.15 -0.52 12.13
N TRP A 55 16.27 -0.90 11.51
CA TRP A 55 17.50 -1.31 12.21
C TRP A 55 18.14 -0.17 13.02
N GLU A 56 18.27 1.03 12.45
CA GLU A 56 18.76 2.23 13.14
C GLU A 56 17.89 2.62 14.34
N ASN A 57 16.62 2.18 14.33
CA ASN A 57 15.69 2.35 15.42
C ASN A 57 15.79 1.34 16.55
N ASN A 58 16.84 0.49 16.56
CA ASN A 58 17.15 -0.44 17.64
C ASN A 58 15.88 -1.17 18.10
N LEU A 59 15.39 -2.09 17.25
CA LEU A 59 14.12 -2.83 17.36
C LEU A 59 13.90 -3.64 18.67
N SER A 60 14.67 -3.39 19.73
CA SER A 60 14.35 -3.85 21.07
C SER A 60 13.24 -2.97 21.68
N ARG A 61 12.00 -3.40 21.42
CA ARG A 61 10.76 -3.14 22.21
C ARG A 61 10.00 -1.83 21.98
N ASN A 62 10.51 -0.86 21.21
CA ASN A 62 9.69 0.29 20.78
C ASN A 62 9.41 0.20 19.28
N LEU A 63 8.15 -0.09 18.93
CA LEU A 63 7.67 -0.10 17.55
C LEU A 63 7.85 1.29 16.94
N MET A 64 8.76 1.43 15.98
CA MET A 64 8.80 2.58 15.09
C MET A 64 7.54 2.53 14.23
N LEU A 65 6.61 3.44 14.48
CA LEU A 65 5.42 3.57 13.65
C LEU A 65 5.79 4.33 12.38
N VAL A 66 5.21 3.94 11.25
CA VAL A 66 5.36 4.68 10.00
C VAL A 66 4.06 5.42 9.72
N GLU A 67 4.17 6.73 9.60
CA GLU A 67 3.08 7.66 9.28
C GLU A 67 3.41 8.41 7.98
N TYR A 68 2.39 8.91 7.30
CA TYR A 68 2.56 9.71 6.09
C TYR A 68 2.47 11.20 6.40
N GLU A 69 3.36 11.96 5.79
CA GLU A 69 3.38 13.42 5.83
C GLU A 69 2.97 13.94 4.45
N GLU A 70 1.78 14.55 4.38
CA GLU A 70 1.14 14.97 3.12
C GLU A 70 1.96 16.06 2.42
N GLU A 71 2.43 17.07 3.15
CA GLU A 71 3.17 18.22 2.60
C GLU A 71 4.43 17.81 1.83
N SER A 72 5.18 16.86 2.38
CA SER A 72 6.43 16.38 1.80
C SER A 72 6.26 15.10 0.95
N CYS A 73 5.09 14.46 1.03
CA CYS A 73 4.82 13.14 0.45
C CYS A 73 5.79 12.04 0.93
N LEU A 74 6.22 12.12 2.18
CA LEU A 74 7.20 11.21 2.80
C LEU A 74 6.55 10.30 3.83
N LEU A 75 7.17 9.13 4.01
CA LEU A 75 6.95 8.27 5.15
C LEU A 75 7.89 8.68 6.27
N MET A 76 7.30 8.95 7.43
CA MET A 76 7.96 9.38 8.64
C MET A 76 7.91 8.25 9.65
N GLY A 77 9.08 7.91 10.17
CA GLY A 77 9.24 7.06 11.31
C GLY A 77 9.01 7.83 12.60
N VAL A 78 8.08 7.38 13.42
CA VAL A 78 7.68 8.04 14.66
C VAL A 78 7.89 7.06 15.82
N ASN A 79 8.60 7.53 16.84
CA ASN A 79 8.64 6.89 18.15
C ASN A 79 8.47 7.95 19.24
N ALA A 80 8.49 7.55 20.52
CA ALA A 80 8.23 8.45 21.65
C ALA A 80 9.22 9.64 21.77
N ILE A 81 10.38 9.58 21.12
CA ILE A 81 11.49 10.51 21.31
C ILE A 81 11.88 11.22 20.01
N ARG A 82 11.65 10.61 18.85
CA ARG A 82 12.06 11.15 17.54
C ARG A 82 11.04 10.89 16.44
N ARG A 83 11.01 11.84 15.50
CA ARG A 83 10.39 11.74 14.18
C ARG A 83 11.49 11.85 13.13
N THR A 84 11.62 10.85 12.26
CA THR A 84 12.68 10.78 11.25
C THR A 84 12.08 10.49 9.89
N THR A 85 12.51 11.21 8.87
CA THR A 85 12.18 10.87 7.48
C THR A 85 12.75 9.51 7.13
N VAL A 86 11.94 8.65 6.50
CA VAL A 86 12.35 7.31 6.08
C VAL A 86 12.51 7.23 4.57
N THR A 87 11.44 7.46 3.81
CA THR A 87 11.47 7.35 2.35
C THR A 87 10.25 8.02 1.72
N SER A 88 10.21 8.18 0.39
CA SER A 88 9.01 8.66 -0.30
C SER A 88 7.89 7.61 -0.28
N ALA A 89 6.65 8.05 -0.03
CA ALA A 89 5.51 7.15 0.10
C ALA A 89 5.14 6.42 -1.19
N ARG A 90 5.28 7.06 -2.36
CA ARG A 90 4.92 6.46 -3.66
C ARG A 90 5.72 5.18 -3.96
N PRO A 91 7.05 5.23 -4.10
CA PRO A 91 7.85 4.03 -4.33
C PRO A 91 7.74 2.99 -3.22
N ALA A 92 7.62 3.41 -1.95
CA ALA A 92 7.41 2.50 -0.84
C ALA A 92 6.11 1.70 -0.95
N LEU A 93 5.00 2.35 -1.34
CA LEU A 93 3.69 1.72 -1.46
C LEU A 93 3.51 0.92 -2.76
N ASN A 94 4.27 1.22 -3.82
CA ASN A 94 4.04 0.63 -5.15
C ASN A 94 4.33 -0.87 -5.19
N GLY A 95 5.41 -1.30 -4.56
CA GLY A 95 5.75 -2.73 -4.42
C GLY A 95 4.66 -3.53 -3.70
N TYR A 96 3.88 -2.86 -2.83
CA TYR A 96 2.76 -3.45 -2.10
C TYR A 96 1.44 -3.45 -2.87
N GLN A 97 1.33 -2.67 -3.94
CA GLN A 97 0.17 -2.64 -4.84
C GLN A 97 0.46 -3.21 -6.23
N LYS A 98 1.64 -3.82 -6.42
CA LYS A 98 2.05 -4.50 -7.67
C LYS A 98 1.96 -3.56 -8.88
N GLY A 99 2.33 -2.29 -8.70
CA GLY A 99 2.38 -1.34 -9.83
C GLY A 99 1.02 -0.93 -10.38
N ARG A 100 -0.07 -1.13 -9.63
CA ARG A 100 -1.44 -0.85 -10.09
C ARG A 100 -2.18 0.11 -9.18
N CYS A 101 -3.04 0.91 -9.81
CA CYS A 101 -4.01 1.75 -9.13
C CYS A 101 -4.89 0.89 -8.22
N PHE A 102 -4.99 1.31 -6.95
CA PHE A 102 -5.79 0.64 -5.95
C PHE A 102 -7.28 0.65 -6.30
N TYR A 103 -7.77 1.60 -7.09
CA TYR A 103 -9.20 1.67 -7.38
C TYR A 103 -9.58 0.95 -8.69
N CYS A 104 -8.97 1.32 -9.82
CA CYS A 104 -9.35 0.78 -11.14
C CYS A 104 -8.45 -0.35 -11.66
N PHE A 105 -7.37 -0.71 -10.97
CA PHE A 105 -6.37 -1.71 -11.41
C PHE A 105 -5.53 -1.35 -12.65
N ARG A 106 -5.68 -0.17 -13.24
CA ARG A 106 -4.76 0.27 -14.31
C ARG A 106 -3.33 0.33 -13.79
N GLU A 107 -2.36 0.17 -14.68
CA GLU A 107 -0.96 0.33 -14.32
C GLU A 107 -0.64 1.78 -13.92
N ILE A 108 0.31 1.94 -13.01
CA ILE A 108 0.76 3.24 -12.52
C ILE A 108 2.28 3.27 -12.46
N SER A 109 2.86 4.46 -12.52
CA SER A 109 4.30 4.66 -12.32
C SER A 109 4.60 5.51 -11.10
N VAL A 110 5.70 5.24 -10.42
CA VAL A 110 6.22 6.11 -9.35
C VAL A 110 7.24 7.12 -9.84
N VAL A 111 7.68 6.98 -11.09
CA VAL A 111 8.66 7.87 -11.73
C VAL A 111 7.95 9.15 -12.18
N LEU A 112 8.40 10.31 -11.68
CA LEU A 112 7.75 11.62 -11.85
C LEU A 112 7.64 12.10 -13.31
N GLU A 113 8.48 11.60 -14.20
CA GLU A 113 8.56 12.04 -15.61
C GLU A 113 7.75 11.17 -16.57
N LYS A 114 7.03 10.15 -16.06
CA LYS A 114 6.22 9.27 -16.89
C LYS A 114 4.76 9.71 -16.96
N GLU A 115 4.09 9.37 -18.04
CA GLU A 115 2.63 9.35 -18.06
C GLU A 115 2.11 8.36 -17.00
N GLU A 116 0.94 8.61 -16.41
CA GLU A 116 0.34 7.78 -15.34
C GLU A 116 1.07 7.77 -13.99
N VAL A 117 1.65 8.91 -13.57
CA VAL A 117 2.22 9.05 -12.23
C VAL A 117 1.16 8.74 -11.16
N ALA A 118 1.50 7.80 -10.28
CA ALA A 118 0.73 7.42 -9.12
C ALA A 118 0.66 8.56 -8.11
N GLU A 119 -0.49 8.67 -7.46
CA GLU A 119 -0.71 9.60 -6.36
C GLU A 119 -1.02 8.82 -5.09
N VAL A 120 -0.55 9.33 -3.96
CA VAL A 120 -0.95 8.81 -2.66
C VAL A 120 -2.34 9.36 -2.35
N ASP A 121 -3.26 8.48 -2.00
CA ASP A 121 -4.60 8.83 -1.56
C ASP A 121 -4.90 8.21 -0.21
N HIS A 122 -5.74 8.89 0.56
CA HIS A 122 -6.33 8.39 1.79
C HIS A 122 -7.66 7.73 1.46
N PHE A 123 -7.76 6.42 1.69
CA PHE A 123 -8.99 5.67 1.44
C PHE A 123 -10.17 6.28 2.20
N PHE A 124 -9.98 6.57 3.49
CA PHE A 124 -10.82 7.44 4.30
C PHE A 124 -10.27 8.87 4.20
N PRO A 125 -10.98 9.82 3.57
CA PRO A 125 -10.53 11.21 3.40
C PRO A 125 -10.12 11.90 4.70
N HIS A 126 -9.15 12.81 4.64
CA HIS A 126 -8.64 13.55 5.81
C HIS A 126 -9.70 14.27 6.63
N MET A 127 -10.77 14.79 6.01
CA MET A 127 -11.88 15.43 6.73
C MET A 127 -12.55 14.50 7.77
N LEU A 128 -12.36 13.18 7.63
CA LEU A 128 -12.86 12.16 8.54
C LEU A 128 -11.93 11.91 9.73
N LYS A 129 -10.84 12.68 9.92
CA LYS A 129 -10.07 12.72 11.18
C LYS A 129 -10.96 12.95 12.41
N GLN A 130 -12.08 13.66 12.23
CA GLN A 130 -13.05 13.90 13.29
C GLN A 130 -13.91 12.66 13.66
N CYS A 131 -13.87 11.59 12.85
CA CYS A 131 -14.60 10.35 13.09
C CYS A 131 -14.01 9.54 14.24
N ASP A 132 -12.68 9.53 14.37
CA ASP A 132 -11.97 8.91 15.48
C ASP A 132 -10.56 9.49 15.56
N SER A 133 -10.31 10.41 16.49
CA SER A 133 -8.99 11.04 16.70
C SER A 133 -7.91 10.04 17.12
N ARG A 134 -8.28 8.79 17.44
CA ARG A 134 -7.35 7.72 17.82
C ARG A 134 -6.97 6.82 16.64
N LYS A 135 -7.65 6.93 15.51
CA LYS A 135 -7.29 6.17 14.30
C LYS A 135 -6.35 7.01 13.44
N PRO A 136 -5.14 6.51 13.14
CA PRO A 136 -4.21 7.24 12.30
C PRO A 136 -4.74 7.26 10.87
N ILE A 137 -5.47 8.31 10.51
CA ILE A 137 -5.88 8.57 9.12
C ILE A 137 -4.66 8.58 8.21
N ASP A 138 -3.55 9.15 8.68
CA ASP A 138 -2.28 9.26 7.97
C ASP A 138 -1.44 7.97 8.10
N GLY A 139 -2.04 6.90 8.64
CA GLY A 139 -1.39 5.61 8.81
C GLY A 139 -1.41 4.78 7.53
N ILE A 140 -0.36 3.98 7.33
CA ILE A 140 -0.20 3.05 6.20
C ILE A 140 -1.46 2.24 5.89
N ALA A 141 -2.20 1.82 6.92
CA ALA A 141 -3.43 1.03 6.77
C ALA A 141 -4.53 1.74 5.95
N ASN A 142 -4.48 3.06 5.85
CA ASN A 142 -5.44 3.90 5.13
C ASN A 142 -4.89 4.48 3.80
N LEU A 143 -3.59 4.34 3.53
CA LEU A 143 -2.95 4.92 2.35
C LEU A 143 -2.95 3.96 1.18
N VAL A 144 -3.27 4.47 0.00
CA VAL A 144 -3.26 3.71 -1.26
C VAL A 144 -2.59 4.51 -2.37
N LEU A 145 -2.07 3.84 -3.39
CA LEU A 145 -1.72 4.51 -4.65
C LEU A 145 -2.86 4.46 -5.63
N ALA A 146 -3.19 5.60 -6.22
CA ALA A 146 -4.23 5.75 -7.23
C ALA A 146 -3.67 6.42 -8.48
N CYS A 147 -4.30 6.17 -9.63
CA CYS A 147 -4.09 7.01 -10.79
C CYS A 147 -4.78 8.36 -10.61
N GLN A 148 -4.33 9.38 -11.34
CA GLN A 148 -4.87 10.74 -11.24
C GLN A 148 -6.39 10.80 -11.49
N GLU A 149 -6.92 10.07 -12.48
CA GLU A 149 -8.36 10.00 -12.77
C GLU A 149 -9.18 9.43 -11.61
N CYS A 150 -8.64 8.46 -10.87
CA CYS A 150 -9.32 7.88 -9.72
C CYS A 150 -9.18 8.76 -8.49
N ASN A 151 -8.08 9.49 -8.33
CA ASN A 151 -7.83 10.32 -7.16
C ASN A 151 -8.53 11.68 -7.25
N ARG A 152 -8.53 12.29 -8.45
CA ARG A 152 -8.93 13.68 -8.70
C ARG A 152 -10.15 13.79 -9.62
N GLY A 153 -10.73 15.00 -9.67
CA GLY A 153 -11.74 15.39 -10.65
C GLY A 153 -13.17 14.97 -10.28
N GLU A 154 -14.15 15.47 -11.04
CA GLU A 154 -15.58 15.29 -10.77
C GLU A 154 -16.02 13.82 -10.77
N ASN A 155 -15.31 12.97 -11.51
CA ASN A 155 -15.56 11.52 -11.58
C ASN A 155 -14.63 10.68 -10.68
N GLY A 156 -13.61 11.27 -10.07
CA GLY A 156 -12.67 10.60 -9.16
C GLY A 156 -13.10 10.64 -7.71
N LYS A 157 -12.46 9.86 -6.84
CA LYS A 157 -12.83 9.73 -5.44
C LYS A 157 -12.89 11.08 -4.74
N PHE A 158 -11.82 11.87 -4.79
CA PHE A 158 -11.67 13.09 -4.01
C PHE A 158 -12.01 12.84 -2.52
N ASP A 159 -13.02 13.53 -1.99
CA ASP A 159 -13.53 13.40 -0.62
C ASP A 159 -14.67 12.37 -0.48
N ARG A 160 -15.03 11.67 -1.55
CA ARG A 160 -16.10 10.65 -1.52
C ARG A 160 -15.62 9.40 -0.80
N LEU A 161 -16.55 8.80 -0.06
CA LEU A 161 -16.32 7.53 0.63
C LEU A 161 -16.39 6.37 -0.37
N PRO A 162 -15.35 5.53 -0.48
CA PRO A 162 -15.38 4.36 -1.37
C PRO A 162 -16.49 3.37 -1.03
N SER A 163 -16.83 2.50 -1.99
CA SER A 163 -17.79 1.42 -1.79
C SER A 163 -17.29 0.37 -0.79
N THR A 164 -18.20 -0.50 -0.31
CA THR A 164 -17.87 -1.59 0.61
C THR A 164 -16.99 -2.64 -0.04
N GLU A 165 -17.08 -2.84 -1.35
CA GLU A 165 -16.20 -3.72 -2.12
C GLU A 165 -14.76 -3.21 -2.09
N LEU A 166 -14.56 -1.89 -2.20
CA LEU A 166 -13.25 -1.28 -2.07
C LEU A 166 -12.71 -1.33 -0.63
N LEU A 167 -13.58 -1.30 0.39
CA LEU A 167 -13.20 -1.50 1.79
C LEU A 167 -12.71 -2.94 2.03
N GLU A 168 -13.44 -3.93 1.51
CA GLU A 168 -13.03 -5.34 1.57
C GLU A 168 -11.68 -5.54 0.88
N ARG A 169 -11.47 -4.89 -0.27
CA ARG A 169 -10.18 -4.91 -0.95
C ARG A 169 -9.06 -4.26 -0.14
N LEU A 170 -9.33 -3.15 0.56
CA LEU A 170 -8.36 -2.50 1.44
C LEU A 170 -7.93 -3.47 2.56
N PHE A 171 -8.92 -4.15 3.15
CA PHE A 171 -8.70 -5.18 4.16
C PHE A 171 -7.83 -6.33 3.60
N ASN A 172 -8.20 -6.92 2.47
CA ASN A 172 -7.45 -8.02 1.84
C ASN A 172 -6.01 -7.62 1.52
N ARG A 173 -5.79 -6.41 1.02
CA ARG A 173 -4.45 -5.86 0.77
C ARG A 173 -3.67 -5.77 2.08
N ASN A 174 -4.25 -5.20 3.15
CA ASN A 174 -3.57 -5.07 4.43
C ASN A 174 -3.23 -6.44 5.04
N GLU A 175 -4.14 -7.41 4.98
CA GLU A 175 -3.89 -8.80 5.44
C GLU A 175 -2.75 -9.47 4.65
N TYR A 176 -2.73 -9.29 3.33
CA TYR A 176 -1.65 -9.79 2.47
C TYR A 176 -0.29 -9.21 2.89
N LEU A 177 -0.22 -7.92 3.22
CA LEU A 177 1.03 -7.28 3.65
C LEU A 177 1.50 -7.77 5.01
N ILE A 178 0.56 -8.02 5.93
CA ILE A 178 0.86 -8.54 7.27
C ILE A 178 1.40 -9.98 7.20
N THR A 179 0.87 -10.80 6.31
CA THR A 179 1.28 -12.21 6.17
C THR A 179 2.60 -12.39 5.40
N SER A 180 2.98 -11.41 4.57
CA SER A 180 4.14 -11.50 3.66
C SER A 180 5.48 -11.02 4.23
N HIS A 181 5.61 -10.84 5.55
CA HIS A 181 6.84 -10.38 6.24
C HIS A 181 7.46 -9.08 5.65
N HIS A 182 6.63 -8.19 5.14
CA HIS A 182 7.09 -6.91 4.60
C HIS A 182 7.48 -5.92 5.72
N PRO A 183 8.37 -4.95 5.45
CA PRO A 183 8.82 -3.96 6.44
C PRO A 183 7.68 -3.20 7.16
N LEU A 184 6.53 -3.02 6.51
CA LEU A 184 5.37 -2.32 7.09
C LEU A 184 4.44 -3.21 7.93
N ARG A 185 4.74 -4.51 8.06
CA ARG A 185 3.91 -5.48 8.79
C ARG A 185 3.62 -5.04 10.22
N GLU A 186 4.67 -4.71 10.97
CA GLU A 186 4.55 -4.34 12.39
C GLU A 186 3.77 -3.03 12.55
N THR A 187 3.97 -2.07 11.64
CA THR A 187 3.19 -0.84 11.59
C THR A 187 1.71 -1.14 11.37
N LEU A 188 1.35 -1.99 10.40
CA LEU A 188 -0.04 -2.36 10.15
C LEU A 188 -0.67 -3.06 11.35
N ILE A 189 0.03 -4.01 11.99
CA ILE A 189 -0.44 -4.69 13.20
C ILE A 189 -0.66 -3.69 14.34
N SER A 190 0.28 -2.77 14.54
CA SER A 190 0.17 -1.76 15.60
C SER A 190 -0.96 -0.77 15.34
N GLN A 191 -1.22 -0.40 14.07
CA GLN A 191 -2.29 0.54 13.70
C GLN A 191 -3.68 -0.09 13.78
N THR A 192 -3.82 -1.37 13.42
CA THR A 192 -5.13 -1.99 13.16
C THR A 192 -5.49 -3.12 14.13
N GLY A 193 -4.52 -3.73 14.80
CA GLY A 193 -4.72 -4.78 15.79
C GLY A 193 -3.97 -6.09 15.51
N ASN A 194 -3.77 -6.87 16.57
CA ASN A 194 -2.98 -8.11 16.53
C ASN A 194 -3.72 -9.34 15.99
N THR A 195 -5.05 -9.30 15.87
CA THR A 195 -5.84 -10.39 15.27
C THR A 195 -6.60 -9.89 14.05
N THR A 196 -6.89 -10.78 13.10
CA THR A 196 -7.64 -10.45 11.88
C THR A 196 -9.00 -9.82 12.20
N GLU A 197 -9.69 -10.31 13.23
CA GLU A 197 -10.98 -9.80 13.67
C GLU A 197 -10.88 -8.35 14.16
N LYS A 198 -9.83 -8.02 14.92
CA LYS A 198 -9.58 -6.63 15.36
C LYS A 198 -9.30 -5.71 14.19
N ARG A 199 -8.54 -6.18 13.19
CA ARG A 199 -8.21 -5.39 12.00
C ARG A 199 -9.42 -5.15 11.11
N GLN A 200 -10.29 -6.15 10.97
CA GLN A 200 -11.58 -6.00 10.28
C GLN A 200 -12.48 -5.02 11.03
N ALA A 201 -12.64 -5.17 12.34
CA ALA A 201 -13.42 -4.27 13.17
C ALA A 201 -12.90 -2.83 13.10
N TYR A 202 -11.58 -2.63 13.14
CA TYR A 202 -10.95 -1.33 12.98
C TYR A 202 -11.41 -0.60 11.70
N LEU A 203 -11.38 -1.30 10.55
CA LEU A 203 -11.81 -0.73 9.27
C LEU A 203 -13.33 -0.53 9.22
N GLN A 204 -14.11 -1.48 9.74
CA GLN A 204 -15.57 -1.39 9.76
C GLN A 204 -16.06 -0.23 10.62
N ASP A 205 -15.48 -0.03 11.80
CA ASP A 205 -15.81 1.07 12.71
C ASP A 205 -15.48 2.43 12.07
N ALA A 206 -14.34 2.53 11.38
CA ALA A 206 -13.98 3.73 10.63
C ALA A 206 -14.98 4.00 9.52
N TYR A 207 -15.37 2.96 8.78
CA TYR A 207 -16.34 3.04 7.68
C TYR A 207 -17.75 3.42 8.15
N ASN A 208 -18.22 2.85 9.26
CA ASN A 208 -19.50 3.16 9.87
C ASN A 208 -19.54 4.63 10.30
N CYS A 209 -18.51 5.10 11.01
CA CYS A 209 -18.42 6.50 11.44
C CYS A 209 -18.37 7.45 10.24
N SER A 210 -17.58 7.11 9.22
CA SER A 210 -17.49 7.87 7.96
C SER A 210 -18.85 7.99 7.26
N THR A 211 -19.60 6.89 7.21
CA THR A 211 -20.95 6.85 6.62
C THR A 211 -21.92 7.74 7.40
N LEU A 212 -21.84 7.73 8.73
CA LEU A 212 -22.67 8.60 9.57
C LEU A 212 -22.36 10.08 9.36
N ARG A 213 -21.07 10.46 9.25
CA ARG A 213 -20.65 11.87 9.09
C ARG A 213 -20.96 12.45 7.72
N ILE A 214 -20.79 11.68 6.66
CA ILE A 214 -21.13 12.11 5.29
C ILE A 214 -22.67 12.06 5.09
N GLY A 215 -23.37 11.28 5.93
CA GLY A 215 -24.82 11.12 5.90
C GLY A 215 -25.28 10.10 4.84
N ALA A 216 -26.53 9.66 4.96
CA ALA A 216 -27.12 8.64 4.08
C ALA A 216 -27.18 9.05 2.58
N GLY A 217 -27.06 10.35 2.29
CA GLY A 217 -26.99 10.89 0.93
C GLY A 217 -25.58 10.95 0.33
N GLY A 218 -24.55 10.63 1.12
CA GLY A 218 -23.17 10.55 0.66
C GLY A 218 -23.01 9.46 -0.39
N ARG A 219 -22.91 9.85 -1.66
CA ARG A 219 -22.74 8.90 -2.76
C ARG A 219 -21.44 8.12 -2.57
N LYS A 220 -21.58 6.82 -2.27
CA LYS A 220 -20.46 5.87 -2.30
C LYS A 220 -19.82 5.92 -3.69
N TRP A 221 -18.49 5.85 -3.72
CA TRP A 221 -17.74 5.98 -4.96
C TRP A 221 -17.02 4.67 -5.32
N GLN A 222 -17.03 4.34 -6.61
CA GLN A 222 -16.26 3.25 -7.19
C GLN A 222 -16.02 3.55 -8.67
N PRO A 223 -14.79 3.36 -9.19
CA PRO A 223 -14.53 3.55 -10.61
C PRO A 223 -14.90 2.30 -11.40
N ARG A 224 -14.94 2.45 -12.73
CA ARG A 224 -14.91 1.29 -13.62
C ARG A 224 -13.54 0.62 -13.55
N GLN A 225 -13.53 -0.70 -13.48
CA GLN A 225 -12.31 -1.49 -13.59
C GLN A 225 -11.65 -1.32 -14.97
N GLN A 226 -10.35 -1.09 -14.99
CA GLN A 226 -9.51 -0.85 -16.17
C GLN A 226 -8.32 -1.83 -16.28
N GLY A 227 -8.07 -2.66 -15.27
CA GLY A 227 -7.01 -3.68 -15.31
C GLY A 227 -7.41 -4.98 -14.62
N VAL A 228 -6.49 -5.95 -14.60
CA VAL A 228 -6.75 -7.26 -13.97
C VAL A 228 -6.81 -7.11 -12.45
N ALA A 229 -7.84 -7.69 -11.85
CA ALA A 229 -8.03 -7.64 -10.40
C ALA A 229 -6.86 -8.28 -9.65
N ILE A 230 -6.33 -7.57 -8.65
CA ILE A 230 -5.29 -8.02 -7.72
C ILE A 230 -5.76 -7.89 -6.28
N PHE A 231 -5.32 -8.84 -5.46
CA PHE A 231 -5.75 -9.10 -4.08
C PHE A 231 -7.15 -9.72 -3.99
#